data_AF-A0A7S3X544-F1
#
_entry.id   AF-A0A7S3X544-F1
#
_cell.length_a   1.000
_cell.length_b   1.000
_cell.length_c   1.000
_cell.angle_alpha   90.00
_cell.angle_beta   90.00
_cell.angle_gamma   90.00
#
_symmetry.space_group_name_H-M   'P 1'
#
loop_
_entity.id
_entity.type
_entity.pdbx_description
1 polymer ?
#
loop_
_entity_poly.entity_id
_entity_poly.type
_entity_poly.pdbx_seq_one_letter_code
_entity_poly.pdbx_strand_id
1 'polypeptide(L)'
;IVNDEETLAQRTEKREREEGKFVPVDAVNQMRANFVAPELEDGFTELEFPELPEGDARGMIQSIKGQGKGWQQRNPGAGYGNQPKSRLEDRDASTIGKGAKGKGKYEKWDEKPSWDPRD
;
A
#
# COMPACT_ATOMS: atom_id res chain seq x y z
N ILE A 1 2.89 -10.88 -18.57
CA ILE A 1 4.02 -10.35 -17.76
C ILE A 1 3.42 -9.91 -16.44
N VAL A 2 3.38 -10.84 -15.49
CA VAL A 2 2.99 -10.54 -14.10
C VAL A 2 4.27 -10.03 -13.44
N ASN A 3 4.26 -8.80 -12.95
CA ASN A 3 5.44 -8.24 -12.28
C ASN A 3 5.49 -8.84 -10.88
N ASP A 4 6.50 -9.67 -10.61
CA ASP A 4 6.74 -10.23 -9.29
C ASP A 4 6.90 -9.12 -8.24
N GLU A 5 6.47 -9.38 -6.99
CA GLU A 5 6.41 -8.38 -5.90
C GLU A 5 7.75 -7.64 -5.67
N GLU A 6 8.86 -8.31 -5.92
CA GLU A 6 10.21 -7.75 -5.82
C GLU A 6 10.45 -6.63 -6.85
N THR A 7 9.97 -6.81 -8.08
CA THR A 7 10.08 -5.79 -9.14
C THR A 7 9.18 -4.58 -8.89
N LEU A 8 8.06 -4.77 -8.19
CA LEU A 8 7.19 -3.69 -7.71
C LEU A 8 7.86 -2.87 -6.61
N ALA A 9 8.54 -3.53 -5.66
CA ALA A 9 9.29 -2.86 -4.59
C ALA A 9 10.43 -1.99 -5.14
N GLN A 10 11.26 -2.54 -6.05
CA GLN A 10 12.37 -1.82 -6.65
C GLN A 10 11.93 -0.59 -7.48
N ARG A 11 10.81 -0.69 -8.21
CA ARG A 11 10.24 0.44 -8.96
C ARG A 11 9.69 1.53 -8.03
N THR A 12 9.11 1.12 -6.91
CA THR A 12 8.59 2.06 -5.89
C THR A 12 9.74 2.84 -5.27
N GLU A 13 10.82 2.17 -4.87
CA GLU A 13 12.02 2.81 -4.33
C GLU A 13 12.67 3.79 -5.31
N LYS A 14 12.75 3.42 -6.60
CA LYS A 14 13.28 4.30 -7.65
C LYS A 14 12.42 5.56 -7.86
N ARG A 15 11.09 5.41 -7.92
CA ARG A 15 10.16 6.55 -8.06
C ARG A 15 10.15 7.46 -6.83
N GLU A 16 10.27 6.91 -5.63
CA GLU A 16 10.39 7.71 -4.40
C GLU A 16 11.70 8.49 -4.33
N ARG A 17 12.79 7.93 -4.87
CA ARG A 17 14.13 8.55 -4.88
C ARG A 17 14.29 9.62 -5.95
N GLU A 18 13.78 9.40 -7.16
CA GLU A 18 13.99 10.27 -8.31
C GLU A 18 12.83 11.24 -8.56
N GLU A 19 11.58 10.82 -8.33
CA GLU A 19 10.37 11.62 -8.65
C GLU A 19 9.74 12.28 -7.42
N GLY A 20 10.21 11.96 -6.21
CA GLY A 20 9.68 12.51 -4.95
C GLY A 20 8.26 12.04 -4.62
N LYS A 21 7.74 11.05 -5.33
CA LYS A 21 6.37 10.53 -5.16
C LYS A 21 6.33 9.49 -4.03
N PHE A 22 6.37 9.99 -2.80
CA PHE A 22 6.19 9.17 -1.61
C PHE A 22 4.73 8.77 -1.43
N VAL A 23 4.45 7.47 -1.27
CA VAL A 23 3.10 6.98 -0.97
C VAL A 23 3.10 6.42 0.47
N PRO A 24 2.49 7.12 1.44
CA PRO A 24 2.44 6.64 2.82
C PRO A 24 1.75 5.27 2.93
N VAL A 25 2.30 4.38 3.75
CA VAL A 25 1.70 3.06 4.04
C VAL A 25 0.29 3.20 4.60
N ASP A 26 0.03 4.23 5.42
CA ASP A 26 -1.31 4.54 5.90
C ASP A 26 -2.28 4.84 4.76
N ALA A 27 -1.85 5.60 3.74
CA ALA A 27 -2.69 5.90 2.57
C ALA A 27 -3.09 4.62 1.80
N VAL A 28 -2.15 3.69 1.62
CA VAL A 28 -2.45 2.40 0.96
C VAL A 28 -3.46 1.60 1.75
N ASN A 29 -3.33 1.53 3.08
CA ASN A 29 -4.25 0.79 3.92
C ASN A 29 -5.62 1.47 4.05
N GLN A 30 -5.68 2.80 4.02
CA GLN A 30 -6.94 3.55 3.90
C GLN A 30 -7.65 3.23 2.59
N MET A 31 -6.92 3.19 1.47
CA MET A 31 -7.50 2.80 0.17
C MET A 31 -8.06 1.38 0.22
N ARG A 32 -7.32 0.42 0.82
CA ARG A 32 -7.81 -0.95 1.03
C ARG A 32 -9.08 -0.98 1.89
N ALA A 33 -9.10 -0.26 3.01
CA ALA A 33 -10.25 -0.22 3.92
C ALA A 33 -11.53 0.37 3.28
N ASN A 34 -11.35 1.21 2.26
CA ASN A 34 -12.42 1.83 1.49
C ASN A 34 -12.70 1.13 0.15
N PHE A 35 -12.01 0.02 -0.15
CA PHE A 35 -12.18 -0.69 -1.40
C PHE A 35 -13.57 -1.34 -1.50
N VAL A 36 -14.26 -1.06 -2.61
CA VAL A 36 -15.62 -1.53 -2.89
C VAL A 36 -15.79 -1.64 -4.41
N ALA A 37 -16.57 -2.62 -4.86
CA ALA A 37 -17.00 -2.68 -6.26
C ALA A 37 -17.99 -1.55 -6.55
N PRO A 38 -17.98 -0.97 -7.75
CA PRO A 38 -19.07 -0.10 -8.20
C PRO A 38 -20.39 -0.88 -8.27
N GLU A 39 -21.50 -0.15 -8.20
CA GLU A 39 -22.86 -0.69 -8.34
C GLU A 39 -23.52 -0.08 -9.60
N LEU A 40 -24.51 -0.77 -10.19
CA LEU A 40 -25.21 -0.23 -11.37
C LEU A 40 -25.92 1.11 -11.05
N GLU A 41 -26.29 1.32 -9.79
CA GLU A 41 -26.86 2.58 -9.29
C GLU A 41 -25.89 3.77 -9.37
N ASP A 42 -24.58 3.53 -9.49
CA ASP A 42 -23.57 4.57 -9.69
C ASP A 42 -23.58 5.15 -11.12
N GLY A 43 -24.52 4.73 -11.98
CA GLY A 43 -24.68 5.20 -13.35
C GLY A 43 -23.97 4.35 -14.40
N PHE A 44 -23.63 3.11 -14.07
CA PHE A 44 -23.05 2.15 -15.01
C PHE A 44 -24.15 1.34 -15.72
N THR A 45 -23.95 1.06 -17.01
CA THR A 45 -24.87 0.23 -17.79
C THR A 45 -24.62 -1.26 -17.58
N GLU A 46 -23.35 -1.64 -17.36
CA GLU A 46 -22.91 -3.02 -17.22
C GLU A 46 -21.67 -3.07 -16.33
N LEU A 47 -21.55 -4.14 -15.53
CA LEU A 47 -20.39 -4.45 -14.70
C LEU A 47 -19.85 -5.81 -15.10
N GLU A 48 -18.62 -5.82 -15.60
CA GLU A 48 -17.94 -7.04 -16.03
C GLU A 48 -16.86 -7.45 -15.02
N PHE A 49 -16.83 -8.74 -14.69
CA PHE A 49 -15.78 -9.36 -13.89
C PHE A 49 -14.99 -10.34 -14.78
N PRO A 50 -14.01 -9.85 -15.56
CA PRO A 50 -13.42 -10.63 -16.66
C PRO A 50 -12.51 -11.77 -16.17
N GLU A 51 -11.91 -11.63 -14.99
CA GLU A 51 -10.95 -12.62 -14.46
C GLU A 51 -11.61 -13.69 -13.59
N LEU A 52 -12.71 -13.36 -12.92
CA LEU A 52 -13.33 -14.23 -11.93
C LEU A 52 -14.85 -14.09 -11.93
N PRO A 53 -15.58 -15.14 -11.53
CA PRO A 53 -17.01 -15.02 -11.26
C PRO A 53 -17.29 -13.91 -10.25
N GLU A 54 -18.39 -13.19 -10.45
CA GLU A 54 -18.77 -12.04 -9.61
C GLU A 54 -18.77 -12.37 -8.10
N GLY A 55 -19.28 -13.55 -7.72
CA GLY A 55 -19.31 -13.99 -6.32
C GLY A 55 -17.93 -14.05 -5.69
N ASP A 56 -16.97 -14.66 -6.39
CA ASP A 56 -15.58 -14.81 -5.91
C ASP A 56 -14.86 -13.45 -5.89
N ALA A 57 -15.09 -12.63 -6.91
CA ALA A 57 -14.56 -11.27 -6.99
C ALA A 57 -15.05 -10.41 -5.81
N ARG A 58 -16.35 -10.45 -5.50
CA ARG A 58 -16.92 -9.76 -4.34
C ARG A 58 -16.35 -10.28 -3.01
N GLY A 59 -16.12 -11.59 -2.89
CA GLY A 59 -15.44 -12.18 -1.74
C GLY A 59 -14.02 -11.64 -1.55
N MET A 60 -13.26 -11.50 -2.64
CA MET A 60 -11.91 -10.91 -2.58
C MET A 60 -11.94 -9.43 -2.23
N ILE A 61 -12.89 -8.65 -2.75
CA ILE A 61 -13.07 -7.24 -2.38
C ILE A 61 -13.31 -7.11 -0.87
N GLN A 62 -14.17 -7.96 -0.32
CA GLN A 62 -14.41 -7.99 1.13
C GLN A 62 -13.15 -8.37 1.92
N SER A 63 -12.36 -9.32 1.43
CA SER A 63 -11.07 -9.71 2.04
C SER A 63 -10.09 -8.54 2.08
N ILE A 64 -9.89 -7.84 0.96
CA ILE A 64 -9.02 -6.66 0.85
C ILE A 64 -9.48 -5.56 1.82
N LYS A 65 -10.79 -5.32 1.87
CA LYS A 65 -11.41 -4.35 2.78
C LYS A 65 -11.17 -4.71 4.25
N GLY A 66 -11.33 -5.99 4.58
CA GLY A 66 -11.08 -6.53 5.91
C GLY A 66 -9.63 -6.36 6.34
N GLN A 67 -8.67 -6.64 5.45
CA GLN A 67 -7.24 -6.45 5.71
C GLN A 67 -6.90 -4.98 6.00
N GLY A 68 -7.42 -4.04 5.21
CA GLY A 68 -7.22 -2.60 5.43
C GLY A 68 -7.77 -2.14 6.78
N LYS A 69 -9.02 -2.50 7.10
CA LYS A 69 -9.63 -2.19 8.40
C LYS A 69 -8.89 -2.82 9.58
N GLY A 70 -8.50 -4.09 9.46
CA GLY A 70 -7.74 -4.80 10.49
C GLY A 70 -6.34 -4.23 10.69
N TRP A 71 -5.72 -3.66 9.65
CA TRP A 71 -4.46 -2.92 9.79
C TRP A 71 -4.67 -1.61 10.56
N GLN A 72 -5.70 -0.83 10.22
CA GLN A 72 -6.00 0.45 10.89
C GLN A 72 -6.27 0.26 12.39
N GLN A 73 -7.00 -0.79 12.76
CA GLN A 73 -7.27 -1.11 14.17
C GLN A 73 -6.01 -1.46 14.95
N ARG A 74 -5.05 -2.14 14.32
CA ARG A 74 -3.77 -2.54 14.94
C ARG A 74 -2.73 -1.43 14.98
N ASN A 75 -2.88 -0.39 14.15
CA ASN A 75 -1.90 0.69 14.01
C ASN A 75 -2.54 2.06 14.26
N PRO A 76 -3.03 2.33 15.49
CA PRO A 76 -3.59 3.64 15.81
C PRO A 76 -2.50 4.72 15.70
N GLY A 77 -2.72 5.70 14.83
CA GLY A 77 -1.76 6.79 14.58
C GLY A 77 -0.70 6.50 13.53
N ALA A 78 -0.82 5.41 12.76
CA ALA A 78 -0.01 5.28 11.56
C ALA A 78 -0.30 6.47 10.61
N GLY A 79 0.77 7.10 10.10
CA GLY A 79 0.70 8.33 9.30
C GLY A 79 1.27 9.56 10.00
N TYR A 80 1.32 9.58 11.35
CA TYR A 80 2.01 10.65 12.08
C TYR A 80 3.53 10.58 11.83
N GLY A 81 4.09 11.60 11.18
CA GLY A 81 5.52 11.69 10.86
C GLY A 81 5.93 11.09 9.52
N ASN A 82 5.00 10.50 8.77
CA ASN A 82 5.27 9.93 7.45
C ASN A 82 5.07 10.97 6.34
N GLN A 83 5.79 12.09 6.45
CA GLN A 83 5.69 13.21 5.52
C GLN A 83 6.62 13.01 4.31
N PRO A 84 6.19 13.39 3.10
CA PRO A 84 7.07 13.42 1.95
C PRO A 84 8.27 14.32 2.25
N LYS A 85 9.45 13.94 1.75
CA LYS A 85 10.63 14.80 1.86
C LYS A 85 10.34 16.12 1.12
N SER A 86 10.77 17.27 1.67
CA SER A 86 10.56 18.60 1.07
C SER A 86 11.09 18.71 -0.36
N ARG A 87 10.67 19.67 -1.19
CA ARG A 87 11.24 19.81 -2.54
C ARG A 87 12.75 20.04 -2.48
N LEU A 88 13.48 19.56 -3.48
CA LEU A 88 14.95 19.61 -3.48
C LEU A 88 15.49 21.05 -3.39
N GLU A 89 14.77 22.01 -3.96
CA GLU A 89 15.08 23.45 -3.95
C GLU A 89 14.97 24.07 -2.55
N ASP A 90 14.10 23.52 -1.69
CA ASP A 90 13.86 23.99 -0.31
C ASP A 90 14.74 23.25 0.72
N ARG A 91 15.57 22.30 0.28
CA ARG A 91 16.43 21.51 1.18
C ARG A 91 17.77 22.19 1.36
N ASP A 92 18.15 22.37 2.62
CA ASP A 92 19.52 22.75 2.97
C ASP A 92 20.50 21.68 2.42
N ALA A 93 21.51 22.15 1.67
CA ALA A 93 22.59 21.33 1.10
C ALA A 93 23.27 20.46 2.17
N SER A 94 23.29 20.89 3.43
CA SER A 94 23.84 20.13 4.56
C SER A 94 23.07 18.84 4.92
N THR A 95 21.83 18.73 4.45
CA THR A 95 20.86 17.66 4.72
C THR A 95 20.68 16.72 3.50
N ILE A 96 21.13 17.15 2.31
CA ILE A 96 21.12 16.32 1.09
C ILE A 96 22.12 15.17 1.25
N GLY A 97 21.66 13.93 1.11
CA GLY A 97 22.48 12.72 1.24
C GLY A 97 22.58 12.14 2.67
N LYS A 98 22.13 12.86 3.69
CA LYS A 98 21.98 12.30 5.05
C LYS A 98 20.58 11.70 5.16
N GLY A 99 20.49 10.38 4.99
CA GLY A 99 19.25 9.63 5.22
C GLY A 99 18.63 10.01 6.56
N ALA A 100 17.30 10.12 6.60
CA ALA A 100 16.55 10.53 7.77
C ALA A 100 16.91 9.64 8.98
N LYS A 101 17.74 10.16 9.90
CA LYS A 101 17.92 9.59 11.24
C LYS A 101 16.70 9.92 12.11
N GLY A 102 15.52 9.56 11.64
CA GLY A 102 14.25 9.68 12.37
C GLY A 102 13.84 8.30 12.85
N LYS A 103 13.63 8.15 14.15
CA LYS A 103 13.30 6.90 14.86
C LYS A 103 11.92 6.32 14.47
N GLY A 104 11.73 5.94 13.21
CA GLY A 104 10.65 5.04 12.82
C GLY A 104 11.12 3.62 13.05
N LYS A 105 10.53 2.91 14.03
CA LYS A 105 10.64 1.46 14.07
C LYS A 105 9.98 0.93 12.80
N TYR A 106 10.76 0.70 11.76
CA TYR A 106 10.34 -0.19 10.68
C TYR A 106 10.21 -1.57 11.35
N GLU A 107 8.98 -1.93 11.74
CA GLU A 107 8.69 -3.30 12.12
C GLU A 107 9.03 -4.18 10.92
N LYS A 108 10.00 -5.06 11.17
CA LYS A 108 10.56 -6.02 10.26
C LYS A 108 9.44 -6.99 9.86
N TRP A 109 8.88 -6.84 8.66
CA TRP A 109 7.89 -7.77 8.09
C TRP A 109 8.50 -9.13 7.68
N ASP A 110 9.54 -9.61 8.38
CA ASP A 110 10.18 -10.92 8.15
C ASP A 110 9.67 -11.99 9.13
N GLU A 111 8.39 -11.97 9.49
CA GLU A 111 7.74 -13.17 10.04
C GLU A 111 6.86 -13.77 8.95
N LYS A 112 7.52 -14.63 8.17
CA LYS A 112 6.87 -15.55 7.24
C LYS A 112 5.77 -16.29 8.02
N PRO A 113 4.49 -16.30 7.59
CA PRO A 113 3.57 -17.29 8.11
C PRO A 113 4.14 -18.67 7.77
N SER A 114 4.40 -19.47 8.80
CA SER A 114 4.76 -20.88 8.69
C SER A 114 3.57 -21.62 8.08
N TRP A 115 3.49 -21.65 6.76
CA TRP A 115 2.64 -22.58 6.04
C TRP A 115 3.45 -23.86 5.85
N ASP A 116 3.19 -24.83 6.73
CA ASP A 116 3.81 -26.16 6.69
C ASP A 116 3.18 -26.96 5.54
N PRO A 117 3.93 -27.34 4.48
CA PRO A 117 3.37 -28.12 3.39
C PRO A 117 3.89 -29.55 3.50
N ARG A 118 3.07 -30.46 4.07
CA ARG A 118 2.89 -31.88 3.67
C ARG A 118 2.16 -32.71 4.74
N ASP A 119 0.96 -33.18 4.38
CA ASP A 119 0.76 -34.63 4.19
C ASP A 119 1.31 -34.99 2.79
#